data_AF-A0A172TVC0-F1
#
_entry.id   AF-A0A172TVC0-F1
#
_cell.length_a   1.000
_cell.length_b   1.000
_cell.length_c   1.000
_cell.angle_alpha   90.00
_cell.angle_beta   90.00
_cell.angle_gamma   90.00
#
_symmetry.space_group_name_H-M   'P 1'
#
loop_
_entity.id
_entity.type
_entity.pdbx_description
1 polymer ?
#
loop_
_entity_poly.entity_id
_entity_poly.type
_entity_poly.pdbx_seq_one_letter_code
_entity_poly.pdbx_strand_id
1 'polypeptide(L)'
;MKTLLTISALLILTVSATAQRQISYAYTEIKKGQYNTCARTSYLLKNAQIKKQSGKLSIPIAGRPAKVFKDDNSDENFHEFDYMGEIKGTKLSLVKRTDYNHEEFYLLNRSTGAIDTLIGEPVFAQNMRDFACINNPGTDEEQQVQICEINKGAVNTRVYLKGKADAFLEGIACIKRNFLYAKDNQGSYWKLSFEIGDE
;
A
#
# COMPACT_ATOMS: atom_id res chain seq x y z
N MET A 1 14.79 -69.92 -15.62
CA MET A 1 15.25 -68.54 -15.92
C MET A 1 14.40 -67.58 -15.09
N LYS A 2 14.97 -66.98 -14.04
CA LYS A 2 14.30 -66.00 -13.17
C LYS A 2 14.90 -64.64 -13.47
N THR A 3 14.19 -63.79 -14.19
CA THR A 3 14.61 -62.43 -14.52
C THR A 3 14.20 -61.50 -13.38
N LEU A 4 15.19 -61.08 -12.60
CA LEU A 4 15.15 -59.91 -11.73
C LEU A 4 15.10 -58.66 -12.62
N LEU A 5 13.96 -57.98 -12.63
CA LEU A 5 13.83 -56.62 -13.16
C LEU A 5 13.70 -55.67 -11.98
N THR A 6 14.84 -55.08 -11.64
CA THR A 6 15.03 -53.91 -10.79
C THR A 6 14.19 -52.75 -11.29
N ILE A 7 13.14 -52.37 -10.55
CA ILE A 7 12.44 -51.10 -10.75
C ILE A 7 13.15 -50.06 -9.88
N SER A 8 14.08 -49.34 -10.51
CA SER A 8 14.60 -48.08 -9.99
C SER A 8 13.46 -47.05 -10.10
N ALA A 9 12.74 -46.83 -8.99
CA ALA A 9 11.82 -45.71 -8.87
C ALA A 9 12.64 -44.41 -8.93
N LEU A 10 12.63 -43.80 -10.11
CA LEU A 10 13.22 -42.50 -10.41
C LEU A 10 12.52 -41.44 -9.55
N LEU A 11 13.20 -40.98 -8.50
CA LEU A 11 12.77 -39.90 -7.64
C LEU A 11 12.88 -38.59 -8.45
N ILE A 12 11.85 -38.24 -9.22
CA ILE A 12 11.74 -36.92 -9.86
C ILE A 12 11.40 -35.94 -8.75
N LEU A 13 12.45 -35.42 -8.10
CA LEU A 13 12.40 -34.19 -7.33
C LEU A 13 12.02 -33.07 -8.30
N THR A 14 10.74 -32.73 -8.36
CA THR A 14 10.29 -31.47 -8.96
C THR A 14 10.77 -30.35 -8.05
N VAL A 15 11.99 -29.88 -8.31
CA VAL A 15 12.50 -28.61 -7.82
C VAL A 15 11.70 -27.53 -8.54
N SER A 16 10.53 -27.20 -7.99
CA SER A 16 9.87 -25.94 -8.30
C SER A 16 10.70 -24.82 -7.66
N ALA A 17 11.82 -24.47 -8.29
CA ALA A 17 12.51 -23.22 -8.02
C ALA A 17 11.53 -22.11 -8.42
N THR A 18 10.80 -21.58 -7.45
CA THR A 18 10.10 -20.31 -7.61
C THR A 18 11.18 -19.27 -7.89
N ALA A 19 11.31 -18.84 -9.14
CA ALA A 19 12.18 -17.73 -9.49
C ALA A 19 11.71 -16.52 -8.67
N GLN A 20 12.51 -16.12 -7.69
CA GLN A 20 12.21 -14.95 -6.88
C GLN A 20 12.37 -13.73 -7.79
N ARG A 21 11.29 -12.94 -7.97
CA ARG A 21 11.33 -11.72 -8.79
C ARG A 21 12.50 -10.84 -8.37
N GLN A 22 13.37 -10.53 -9.31
CA GLN A 22 14.49 -9.64 -9.06
C GLN A 22 13.97 -8.20 -8.94
N ILE A 23 14.19 -7.58 -7.78
CA ILE A 23 13.84 -6.18 -7.54
C ILE A 23 15.14 -5.39 -7.44
N SER A 24 15.25 -4.29 -8.19
CA SER A 24 16.35 -3.35 -8.07
C SER A 24 15.80 -1.95 -7.78
N TYR A 25 16.49 -1.18 -6.94
CA TYR A 25 16.10 0.20 -6.66
C TYR A 25 17.29 1.05 -6.21
N ALA A 26 17.19 2.36 -6.43
CA ALA A 26 18.20 3.32 -6.06
C ALA A 26 17.59 4.65 -5.64
N TYR A 27 18.24 5.30 -4.68
CA TYR A 27 17.94 6.66 -4.28
C TYR A 27 18.95 7.62 -4.91
N THR A 28 18.46 8.62 -5.63
CA THR A 28 19.26 9.71 -6.16
C THR A 28 18.79 11.01 -5.54
N GLU A 29 19.70 11.76 -4.93
CA GLU A 29 19.38 13.08 -4.41
C GLU A 29 18.96 14.01 -5.56
N ILE A 30 17.93 14.81 -5.33
CA ILE A 30 17.40 15.76 -6.31
C ILE A 30 17.25 17.15 -5.68
N LYS A 31 17.16 18.18 -6.53
CA LYS A 31 16.89 19.54 -6.05
C LYS A 31 15.42 19.67 -5.65
N LYS A 32 15.15 20.51 -4.65
CA LYS A 32 13.78 20.92 -4.25
C LYS A 32 12.91 21.32 -5.44
N GLY A 33 13.48 22.00 -6.44
CA GLY A 33 12.77 22.38 -7.66
C GLY A 33 12.16 21.17 -8.40
N GLN A 34 12.88 20.04 -8.48
CA GLN A 34 12.38 18.81 -9.11
C GLN A 34 11.30 18.12 -8.26
N TYR A 35 11.42 18.20 -6.92
CA TYR A 35 10.36 17.72 -6.03
C TYR A 35 9.07 18.53 -6.23
N ASN A 36 9.19 19.85 -6.33
CA ASN A 36 8.08 20.78 -6.47
C ASN A 36 7.40 20.74 -7.84
N THR A 37 8.07 20.29 -8.91
CA THR A 37 7.42 20.10 -10.22
C THR A 37 6.40 18.97 -10.20
N CYS A 38 6.41 18.12 -9.17
CA CYS A 38 5.39 17.12 -9.01
C CYS A 38 4.13 17.70 -8.35
N ALA A 39 3.10 17.89 -9.17
CA ALA A 39 1.78 18.26 -8.68
C ALA A 39 1.19 17.12 -7.82
N ARG A 40 1.01 17.38 -6.53
CA ARG A 40 0.17 16.53 -5.67
C ARG A 40 -1.23 16.45 -6.29
N THR A 41 -1.64 15.25 -6.65
CA THR A 41 -2.96 15.06 -7.24
C THR A 41 -3.97 14.88 -6.12
N SER A 42 -4.99 15.73 -6.06
CA SER A 42 -6.13 15.48 -5.18
C SER A 42 -6.84 14.20 -5.65
N TYR A 43 -6.75 13.15 -4.84
CA TYR A 43 -7.27 11.82 -5.15
C TYR A 43 -8.55 11.50 -4.36
N LEU A 44 -8.84 12.24 -3.28
CA LEU A 44 -10.02 12.03 -2.46
C LEU A 44 -11.18 12.95 -2.88
N LEU A 45 -12.36 12.34 -3.01
CA LEU A 45 -13.63 13.04 -3.08
C LEU A 45 -14.37 12.82 -1.76
N LYS A 46 -14.76 13.91 -1.08
CA LYS A 46 -15.58 13.79 0.13
C LYS A 46 -16.97 13.32 -0.25
N ASN A 47 -17.47 12.29 0.43
CA ASN A 47 -18.86 11.87 0.35
C ASN A 47 -19.60 12.33 1.61
N ALA A 48 -20.40 13.39 1.48
CA ALA A 48 -21.15 13.98 2.59
C ALA A 48 -22.22 13.05 3.19
N GLN A 49 -22.59 11.96 2.51
CA GLN A 49 -23.57 10.99 2.99
C GLN A 49 -22.96 9.97 3.97
N ILE A 50 -21.65 9.75 3.88
CA ILE A 50 -20.94 8.85 4.80
C ILE A 50 -20.49 9.68 5.99
N LYS A 51 -21.14 9.45 7.14
CA LYS A 51 -20.82 10.10 8.42
C LYS A 51 -20.70 9.05 9.51
N LYS A 52 -19.76 9.28 10.43
CA LYS A 52 -19.67 8.51 11.67
C LYS A 52 -20.87 8.86 12.56
N GLN A 53 -21.54 7.85 13.10
CA GLN A 53 -22.67 8.00 14.02
C GLN A 53 -22.46 7.09 15.23
N SER A 54 -22.41 7.67 16.43
CA SER A 54 -22.24 6.94 17.69
C SER A 54 -21.06 5.95 17.65
N GLY A 55 -19.88 6.42 17.21
CA GLY A 55 -18.67 5.60 17.09
C GLY A 55 -18.73 4.53 15.99
N LYS A 56 -19.66 4.62 15.05
CA LYS A 56 -19.79 3.66 13.94
C LYS A 56 -19.70 4.37 12.61
N LEU A 57 -18.79 3.90 11.76
CA LEU A 57 -18.68 4.30 10.37
C LEU A 57 -19.27 3.21 9.48
N SER A 58 -20.42 3.50 8.85
CA SER A 58 -21.10 2.57 7.95
C SER A 58 -20.92 3.00 6.50
N ILE A 59 -20.32 2.13 5.68
CA ILE A 59 -20.03 2.40 4.27
C ILE A 59 -20.85 1.44 3.40
N PRO A 60 -21.76 1.94 2.54
CA PRO A 60 -22.57 1.10 1.66
C PRO A 60 -21.74 0.28 0.68
N ILE A 61 -22.13 -0.99 0.50
CA ILE A 61 -21.56 -1.93 -0.48
C ILE A 61 -22.65 -2.30 -1.48
N ALA A 62 -22.33 -2.32 -2.78
CA ALA A 62 -23.29 -2.63 -3.82
C ALA A 62 -23.86 -4.05 -3.66
N GLY A 63 -25.19 -4.15 -3.52
CA GLY A 63 -25.89 -5.44 -3.41
C GLY A 63 -25.56 -6.25 -2.14
N ARG A 64 -24.94 -5.64 -1.12
CA ARG A 64 -24.53 -6.31 0.12
C ARG A 64 -24.82 -5.41 1.34
N PRO A 65 -24.88 -5.97 2.56
CA PRO A 65 -24.88 -5.18 3.78
C PRO A 65 -23.69 -4.20 3.80
N ALA A 66 -23.91 -3.03 4.38
CA ALA A 66 -22.86 -2.04 4.55
C ALA A 66 -21.70 -2.60 5.37
N LYS A 67 -20.46 -2.20 5.03
CA LYS A 67 -19.31 -2.46 5.88
C LYS A 67 -19.34 -1.47 7.05
N VAL A 68 -19.33 -2.00 8.27
CA VAL A 68 -19.31 -1.20 9.49
C VAL A 68 -17.95 -1.30 10.16
N PHE A 69 -17.33 -0.15 10.39
CA PHE A 69 -16.19 0.01 11.28
C PHE A 69 -16.71 0.60 12.60
N LYS A 70 -16.20 0.12 13.72
CA LYS A 70 -16.64 0.53 15.05
C LYS A 70 -15.44 1.02 15.82
N ASP A 71 -15.55 2.21 16.39
CA ASP A 71 -14.58 2.73 17.32
C ASP A 71 -14.65 1.92 18.62
N ASP A 72 -13.51 1.83 19.30
CA ASP A 72 -13.38 1.31 20.66
C ASP A 72 -12.70 2.40 21.48
N ASN A 73 -13.36 2.84 22.55
CA ASN A 73 -12.87 3.92 23.42
C ASN A 73 -12.40 3.36 24.78
N SER A 74 -12.23 2.04 24.90
CA SER A 74 -11.66 1.44 26.10
C SER A 74 -10.16 1.69 26.17
N ASP A 75 -9.63 1.84 27.39
CA ASP A 75 -8.20 2.08 27.61
C ASP A 75 -7.32 0.95 27.05
N GLU A 76 -7.82 -0.29 27.04
CA GLU A 76 -7.06 -1.46 26.59
C GLU A 76 -7.02 -1.62 25.07
N ASN A 77 -8.06 -1.16 24.35
CA ASN A 77 -8.23 -1.45 22.93
C ASN A 77 -8.56 -0.20 22.10
N PHE A 78 -8.20 0.99 22.59
CA PHE A 78 -8.56 2.25 21.94
C PHE A 78 -8.22 2.25 20.44
N HIS A 79 -9.23 2.52 19.63
CA HIS A 79 -9.04 2.86 18.22
C HIS A 79 -10.27 3.59 17.65
N GLU A 80 -10.01 4.51 16.72
CA GLU A 80 -11.04 5.27 16.02
C GLU A 80 -10.89 5.12 14.51
N PHE A 81 -12.02 5.04 13.80
CA PHE A 81 -12.06 4.93 12.34
C PHE A 81 -12.57 6.19 11.67
N ASP A 82 -11.78 6.84 10.83
CA ASP A 82 -12.18 8.01 10.07
C ASP A 82 -12.36 7.73 8.59
N TYR A 83 -13.44 8.27 8.04
CA TYR A 83 -13.69 8.21 6.60
C TYR A 83 -12.95 9.34 5.89
N MET A 84 -11.94 8.99 5.10
CA MET A 84 -11.12 9.98 4.40
C MET A 84 -11.75 10.45 3.09
N GLY A 85 -12.49 9.57 2.41
CA GLY A 85 -13.19 9.88 1.17
C GLY A 85 -13.19 8.73 0.17
N GLU A 86 -13.67 9.03 -1.04
CA GLU A 86 -13.66 8.11 -2.18
C GLU A 86 -12.45 8.39 -3.05
N ILE A 87 -11.80 7.35 -3.55
CA ILE A 87 -10.72 7.49 -4.53
C ILE A 87 -11.34 7.86 -5.88
N LYS A 88 -10.99 9.04 -6.39
CA LYS A 88 -11.51 9.63 -7.62
C LYS A 88 -11.46 8.64 -8.79
N GLY A 89 -12.59 8.48 -9.48
CA GLY A 89 -12.68 7.61 -10.65
C GLY A 89 -12.71 6.10 -10.34
N THR A 90 -12.81 5.72 -9.06
CA THR A 90 -12.89 4.31 -8.66
C THR A 90 -14.11 4.05 -7.75
N LYS A 91 -14.30 2.80 -7.34
CA LYS A 91 -15.28 2.42 -6.29
C LYS A 91 -14.64 2.21 -4.92
N LEU A 92 -13.38 2.60 -4.75
CA LEU A 92 -12.66 2.46 -3.49
C LEU A 92 -12.97 3.62 -2.54
N SER A 93 -13.11 3.29 -1.27
CA SER A 93 -13.18 4.23 -0.15
C SER A 93 -11.93 4.10 0.70
N LEU A 94 -11.33 5.23 1.10
CA LEU A 94 -10.22 5.25 2.05
C LEU A 94 -10.75 5.48 3.46
N VAL A 95 -10.36 4.61 4.38
CA VAL A 95 -10.66 4.70 5.81
C VAL A 95 -9.33 4.72 6.55
N LYS A 96 -9.18 5.62 7.51
CA LYS A 96 -8.06 5.65 8.44
C LYS A 96 -8.50 5.00 9.75
N ARG A 97 -7.64 4.20 10.38
CA ARG A 97 -7.77 3.79 11.77
C ARG A 97 -6.63 4.40 12.55
N THR A 98 -6.94 5.03 13.66
CA THR A 98 -5.95 5.59 14.58
C THR A 98 -6.09 4.88 15.91
N ASP A 99 -4.98 4.36 16.42
CA ASP A 99 -4.85 3.90 17.80
C ASP A 99 -3.87 4.83 18.57
N TYR A 100 -3.44 4.44 19.77
CA TYR A 100 -2.57 5.28 20.61
C TYR A 100 -1.26 5.70 19.94
N ASN A 101 -0.68 4.83 19.11
CA ASN A 101 0.68 5.01 18.61
C ASN A 101 0.82 4.79 17.11
N HIS A 102 -0.26 4.41 16.43
CA HIS A 102 -0.22 3.94 15.07
C HIS A 102 -1.42 4.42 14.26
N GLU A 103 -1.19 4.60 12.96
CA GLU A 103 -2.22 4.87 11.97
C GLU A 103 -2.19 3.78 10.90
N GLU A 104 -3.32 3.10 10.71
CA GLU A 104 -3.52 2.15 9.63
C GLU A 104 -4.48 2.73 8.59
N PHE A 105 -4.30 2.34 7.33
CA PHE A 105 -5.15 2.79 6.24
C PHE A 105 -5.77 1.60 5.52
N TYR A 106 -7.06 1.70 5.24
CA TYR A 106 -7.84 0.65 4.57
C TYR A 106 -8.44 1.18 3.27
N LEU A 107 -8.19 0.48 2.17
CA LEU A 107 -8.93 0.65 0.92
C LEU A 107 -10.07 -0.36 0.86
N LEU A 108 -11.30 0.14 1.04
CA LEU A 108 -12.52 -0.65 0.93
C LEU A 108 -13.07 -0.57 -0.49
N ASN A 109 -13.16 -1.70 -1.18
CA ASN A 109 -13.86 -1.81 -2.46
C ASN A 109 -15.38 -1.87 -2.23
N ARG A 110 -16.12 -0.82 -2.60
CA ARG A 110 -17.58 -0.76 -2.41
C ARG A 110 -18.39 -1.62 -3.37
N SER A 111 -17.77 -2.23 -4.36
CA SER A 111 -18.44 -3.20 -5.25
C SER A 111 -18.36 -4.62 -4.71
N THR A 112 -17.27 -4.98 -4.01
CA THR A 112 -17.04 -6.35 -3.53
C THR A 112 -17.10 -6.48 -2.01
N GLY A 113 -16.87 -5.40 -1.27
CA GLY A 113 -16.67 -5.40 0.17
C GLY A 113 -15.27 -5.83 0.61
N ALA A 114 -14.35 -6.10 -0.34
CA ALA A 114 -12.95 -6.42 -0.04
C ALA A 114 -12.25 -5.22 0.60
N ILE A 115 -11.32 -5.50 1.53
CA ILE A 115 -10.54 -4.49 2.23
C ILE A 115 -9.07 -4.84 2.07
N ASP A 116 -8.31 -3.87 1.59
CA ASP A 116 -6.86 -3.95 1.49
C ASP A 116 -6.25 -3.01 2.54
N THR A 117 -5.38 -3.56 3.39
CA THR A 117 -4.62 -2.78 4.38
C THR A 117 -3.37 -2.20 3.74
N LEU A 118 -3.10 -0.93 4.00
CA LEU A 118 -1.94 -0.20 3.51
C LEU A 118 -1.01 0.13 4.68
N ILE A 119 0.29 0.16 4.40
CA ILE A 119 1.31 0.46 5.42
C ILE A 119 1.37 1.94 5.82
N GLY A 120 0.60 2.81 5.15
CA GLY A 120 0.58 4.26 5.38
C GLY A 120 -0.37 4.98 4.43
N GLU A 121 -0.45 6.30 4.54
CA GLU A 121 -1.34 7.11 3.70
C GLU A 121 -0.95 7.00 2.22
N PRO A 122 -1.89 6.69 1.30
CA PRO A 122 -1.56 6.50 -0.10
C PRO A 122 -1.37 7.83 -0.85
N VAL A 123 -0.28 7.93 -1.60
CA VAL A 123 -0.06 8.97 -2.60
C VAL A 123 -0.28 8.40 -3.99
N PHE A 124 -1.34 8.86 -4.65
CA PHE A 124 -1.74 8.39 -5.98
C PHE A 124 -0.99 9.09 -7.12
N ALA A 125 -0.66 8.31 -8.15
CA ALA A 125 -0.29 8.84 -9.45
C ALA A 125 -1.51 9.49 -10.13
N GLN A 126 -1.27 10.38 -11.09
CA GLN A 126 -2.32 11.06 -11.87
C GLN A 126 -3.29 10.12 -12.58
N ASN A 127 -2.87 8.90 -12.90
CA ASN A 127 -3.71 7.89 -13.55
C ASN A 127 -4.72 7.23 -12.58
N MET A 128 -4.67 7.54 -11.28
CA MET A 128 -5.48 6.93 -10.21
C MET A 128 -5.39 5.40 -10.13
N ARG A 129 -4.36 4.80 -10.74
CA ARG A 129 -4.12 3.36 -10.75
C ARG A 129 -2.91 2.99 -9.92
N ASP A 130 -1.81 3.71 -10.10
CA ASP A 130 -0.61 3.50 -9.30
C ASP A 130 -0.67 4.37 -8.04
N PHE A 131 -0.21 3.85 -6.91
CA PHE A 131 -0.02 4.63 -5.70
C PHE A 131 1.12 4.05 -4.85
N ALA A 132 1.62 4.86 -3.93
CA ALA A 132 2.61 4.41 -2.96
C ALA A 132 2.28 4.87 -1.56
N CYS A 133 2.69 4.08 -0.59
CA CYS A 133 2.60 4.37 0.84
C CYS A 133 3.99 4.27 1.45
N ILE A 134 4.27 5.06 2.48
CA ILE A 134 5.44 4.89 3.35
C ILE A 134 4.91 4.65 4.74
N ASN A 135 5.43 3.65 5.45
CA ASN A 135 5.12 3.48 6.85
C ASN A 135 5.82 4.53 7.72
N ASN A 136 5.28 4.73 8.91
CA ASN A 136 5.93 5.48 9.98
C ASN A 136 6.31 4.48 11.08
N PRO A 137 7.42 3.73 10.92
CA PRO A 137 7.77 2.66 11.84
C PRO A 137 8.13 3.23 13.23
N GLY A 138 7.89 2.41 14.26
CA GLY A 138 8.47 2.62 15.59
C GLY A 138 9.98 2.38 15.61
N THR A 139 10.56 2.31 16.82
CA THR A 139 12.02 2.14 17.00
C THR A 139 12.57 0.83 16.46
N ASP A 140 11.74 -0.20 16.32
CA ASP A 140 12.17 -1.57 16.09
C ASP A 140 11.87 -2.07 14.65
N GLU A 141 11.35 -1.19 13.79
CA GLU A 141 10.94 -1.53 12.43
C GLU A 141 11.71 -0.70 11.38
N GLU A 142 12.09 -1.34 10.28
CA GLU A 142 12.66 -0.62 9.14
C GLU A 142 11.57 0.19 8.42
N GLN A 143 11.94 1.38 7.93
CA GLN A 143 11.05 2.11 7.03
C GLN A 143 10.92 1.36 5.71
N GLN A 144 9.70 1.27 5.21
CA GLN A 144 9.32 0.59 3.98
C GLN A 144 8.47 1.52 3.11
N VAL A 145 8.58 1.28 1.81
CA VAL A 145 7.78 1.93 0.79
C VAL A 145 7.00 0.83 0.06
N GLN A 146 5.68 0.85 0.20
CA GLN A 146 4.77 -0.05 -0.51
C GLN A 146 4.39 0.60 -1.84
N ILE A 147 4.62 -0.08 -2.95
CA ILE A 147 4.19 0.33 -4.28
C ILE A 147 3.03 -0.56 -4.70
N CYS A 148 1.91 0.04 -5.06
CA CYS A 148 0.68 -0.65 -5.43
C CYS A 148 0.16 -0.23 -6.80
N GLU A 149 -0.61 -1.12 -7.41
CA GLU A 149 -1.46 -0.82 -8.56
C GLU A 149 -2.91 -1.25 -8.30
N ILE A 150 -3.86 -0.53 -8.89
CA ILE A 150 -5.26 -0.93 -8.95
C ILE A 150 -5.53 -1.54 -10.32
N ASN A 151 -5.89 -2.82 -10.33
CA ASN A 151 -6.26 -3.54 -11.54
C ASN A 151 -7.65 -4.15 -11.37
N LYS A 152 -8.59 -3.78 -12.26
CA LYS A 152 -9.99 -4.23 -12.22
C LYS A 152 -10.66 -4.05 -10.84
N GLY A 153 -10.28 -3.02 -10.10
CA GLY A 153 -10.81 -2.70 -8.77
C GLY A 153 -10.19 -3.50 -7.61
N ALA A 154 -9.23 -4.39 -7.88
CA ALA A 154 -8.40 -5.02 -6.86
C ALA A 154 -7.12 -4.21 -6.66
N VAL A 155 -6.65 -4.09 -5.42
CA VAL A 155 -5.34 -3.55 -5.10
C VAL A 155 -4.33 -4.68 -5.16
N ASN A 156 -3.27 -4.51 -5.95
CA ASN A 156 -2.15 -5.42 -6.01
C ASN A 156 -0.90 -4.69 -5.52
N THR A 157 -0.25 -5.22 -4.49
CA THR A 157 1.09 -4.75 -4.12
C THR A 157 2.08 -5.24 -5.17
N ARG A 158 2.75 -4.30 -5.84
CA ARG A 158 3.79 -4.59 -6.83
C ARG A 158 5.12 -4.93 -6.16
N VAL A 159 5.49 -4.15 -5.14
CA VAL A 159 6.77 -4.32 -4.43
C VAL A 159 6.75 -3.60 -3.08
N TYR A 160 7.51 -4.14 -2.11
CA TYR A 160 7.96 -3.42 -0.92
C TYR A 160 9.43 -3.08 -1.09
N LEU A 161 9.77 -1.80 -0.98
CA LEU A 161 11.15 -1.31 -1.05
C LEU A 161 11.58 -0.85 0.35
N LYS A 162 12.85 -1.02 0.70
CA LYS A 162 13.36 -0.42 1.94
C LYS A 162 13.42 1.10 1.80
N GLY A 163 13.25 1.78 2.92
CA GLY A 163 13.52 3.21 3.08
C GLY A 163 14.98 3.56 2.74
N LYS A 164 15.28 4.86 2.76
CA LYS A 164 16.63 5.34 2.49
C LYS A 164 17.52 5.01 3.70
N ALA A 165 18.66 4.37 3.47
CA ALA A 165 19.67 4.21 4.53
C ALA A 165 20.07 5.58 5.09
N ASP A 166 20.16 5.69 6.42
CA ASP A 166 20.57 6.88 7.16
C ASP A 166 19.67 8.12 7.02
N ALA A 167 18.46 7.97 6.47
CA ALA A 167 17.47 9.05 6.37
C ALA A 167 16.05 8.52 6.51
N PHE A 168 15.20 9.28 7.23
CA PHE A 168 13.79 8.92 7.40
C PHE A 168 12.93 9.70 6.40
N LEU A 169 12.25 9.00 5.49
CA LEU A 169 11.35 9.64 4.53
C LEU A 169 10.10 10.14 5.25
N GLU A 170 9.85 11.45 5.19
CA GLU A 170 8.68 12.08 5.83
C GLU A 170 7.45 12.15 4.92
N GLY A 171 7.65 12.00 3.60
CA GLY A 171 6.54 12.01 2.69
C GLY A 171 6.90 11.84 1.23
N ILE A 172 5.90 11.40 0.46
CA ILE A 172 5.94 11.28 -0.99
C ILE A 172 5.30 12.54 -1.59
N ALA A 173 5.96 13.15 -2.59
CA ALA A 173 5.35 14.18 -3.43
C ALA A 173 4.41 13.56 -4.46
N CYS A 174 4.90 12.52 -5.15
CA CYS A 174 4.18 11.84 -6.20
C CYS A 174 4.84 10.50 -6.55
N ILE A 175 4.10 9.69 -7.30
CA ILE A 175 4.58 8.45 -7.89
C ILE A 175 4.29 8.42 -9.39
N LYS A 176 5.21 7.80 -10.12
CA LYS A 176 5.10 7.33 -11.51
C LYS A 176 5.38 5.82 -11.52
N ARG A 177 5.17 5.17 -12.67
CA ARG A 177 5.24 3.70 -12.79
C ARG A 177 6.47 3.05 -12.14
N ASN A 178 7.64 3.64 -12.29
CA ASN A 178 8.93 3.07 -11.85
C ASN A 178 9.77 4.04 -10.98
N PHE A 179 9.17 5.13 -10.51
CA PHE A 179 9.85 6.01 -9.57
C PHE A 179 8.88 6.85 -8.75
N LEU A 180 9.35 7.37 -7.63
CA LEU A 180 8.66 8.38 -6.84
C LEU A 180 9.63 9.46 -6.37
N TYR A 181 9.07 10.60 -5.99
CA TYR A 181 9.81 11.67 -5.31
C TYR A 181 9.40 11.73 -3.84
N ALA A 182 10.39 11.75 -2.97
CA ALA A 182 10.21 11.81 -1.52
C ALA A 182 11.08 12.91 -0.90
N LYS A 183 10.69 13.35 0.29
CA LYS A 183 11.47 14.24 1.15
C LYS A 183 11.81 13.49 2.43
N ASP A 184 13.01 13.70 2.97
CA ASP A 184 13.40 13.17 4.27
C ASP A 184 13.30 14.21 5.40
N ASN A 185 13.55 13.72 6.63
CA ASN A 185 13.58 14.50 7.85
C ASN A 185 14.81 15.42 8.02
N GLN A 186 15.79 15.31 7.12
CA GLN A 186 16.97 16.18 7.09
C GLN A 186 16.80 17.34 6.10
N GLY A 187 15.69 17.39 5.37
CA GLY A 187 15.40 18.44 4.39
C GLY A 187 15.91 18.15 2.99
N SER A 188 16.44 16.96 2.74
CA SER A 188 16.87 16.49 1.42
C SER A 188 15.70 15.91 0.64
N TYR A 189 15.87 15.85 -0.68
CA TYR A 189 14.85 15.36 -1.60
C TYR A 189 15.42 14.23 -2.43
N TRP A 190 14.62 13.19 -2.65
CA TRP A 190 15.08 11.96 -3.26
C TRP A 190 14.19 11.54 -4.42
N LYS A 191 14.81 11.05 -5.48
CA LYS A 191 14.17 10.19 -6.46
C LYS A 191 14.48 8.74 -6.11
N LEU A 192 13.46 7.99 -5.70
CA LEU A 192 13.53 6.54 -5.60
C LEU A 192 13.12 5.95 -6.95
N SER A 193 14.07 5.38 -7.69
CA SER A 193 13.80 4.66 -8.94
C SER A 193 13.85 3.17 -8.66
N PHE A 194 12.96 2.39 -9.28
CA PHE A 194 12.86 0.95 -9.05
C PHE A 194 12.47 0.20 -10.32
N GLU A 195 12.98 -1.01 -10.45
CA GLU A 195 12.65 -1.96 -11.51
C GLU A 195 12.23 -3.30 -10.88
N ILE A 196 11.22 -3.91 -11.46
CA ILE A 196 10.68 -5.19 -11.03
C ILE A 196 10.88 -6.10 -12.24
N GLY A 197 11.77 -7.09 -12.13
CA GLY A 197 12.01 -8.06 -13.18
C GLY A 197 10.75 -8.86 -13.49
N ASP A 198 10.56 -9.17 -14.77
CA ASP A 198 9.51 -10.08 -15.22
C ASP A 198 9.84 -11.53 -14.79
N GLU A 199 8.80 -12.33 -14.53
CA GLU A 199 8.90 -13.78 -14.31
C GLU A 199 9.17 -14.56 -15.61
#